data_AF-A0A3Q0R963-F1
#
_entry.id   AF-A0A3Q0R963-F1
#
_cell.length_a   1.000
_cell.length_b   1.000
_cell.length_c   1.000
_cell.angle_alpha   90.00
_cell.angle_beta   90.00
_cell.angle_gamma   90.00
#
_symmetry.space_group_name_H-M   'P 1'
#
loop_
_entity.id
_entity.type
_entity.pdbx_description
1 polymer ?
#
loop_
_entity_poly.entity_id
_entity_poly.type
_entity_poly.pdbx_seq_one_letter_code
_entity_poly.pdbx_strand_id
1 'polypeptide(L)'
;RPAEKKVVKIAPPLSASERLQKRAERFNLPASSERLTSVNVDQLKKRAERFGVNVSSISQKIEEDEKLMKRKERFGILTSAGSVGGEDVEAKKMKRAERFGKV
;
A
#
# COMPACT_ATOMS: atom_id res chain seq x y z
N ARG A 1 39.34 40.55 18.32
CA ARG A 1 37.93 40.37 18.79
C ARG A 1 37.44 39.03 18.25
N PRO A 2 37.06 38.05 19.08
CA PRO A 2 36.53 36.80 18.56
C PRO A 2 35.12 37.05 17.99
N ALA A 3 34.82 36.48 16.82
CA ALA A 3 33.55 36.66 16.14
C ALA A 3 32.46 35.80 16.80
N GLU A 4 31.38 36.44 17.25
CA GLU A 4 30.21 35.77 17.81
C GLU A 4 29.47 34.99 16.71
N LYS A 5 29.47 33.66 16.82
CA LYS A 5 28.67 32.80 15.94
C LYS A 5 27.22 32.89 16.40
N LYS A 6 26.35 33.53 15.61
CA LYS A 6 24.89 33.49 15.79
C LYS A 6 24.40 32.05 15.57
N VAL A 7 24.20 31.31 16.65
CA VAL A 7 23.55 30.01 16.63
C VAL A 7 22.07 30.22 16.31
N VAL A 8 21.62 29.64 15.18
CA VAL A 8 20.21 29.63 14.78
C VAL A 8 19.45 28.74 15.76
N LYS A 9 18.59 29.34 16.60
CA LYS A 9 17.70 28.64 17.52
C LYS A 9 16.62 27.92 16.72
N ILE A 10 16.80 26.62 16.50
CA ILE A 10 15.78 25.77 15.90
C ILE A 10 14.73 25.48 16.98
N ALA A 11 13.48 25.86 16.71
CA ALA A 11 12.38 25.54 17.62
C ALA A 11 12.22 24.01 17.72
N PRO A 12 12.02 23.45 18.92
CA PRO A 12 11.83 22.02 19.09
C PRO A 12 10.61 21.53 18.29
N PRO A 13 10.65 20.30 17.76
CA PRO A 13 9.53 19.76 17.00
C PRO A 13 8.28 19.69 17.89
N LEU A 14 7.19 20.30 17.41
CA LEU A 14 5.89 20.24 18.09
C LEU A 14 5.48 18.80 18.38
N SER A 15 4.81 18.59 19.51
CA SER A 15 4.26 17.30 19.88
C SER A 15 3.24 16.81 18.85
N ALA A 16 3.00 15.51 18.79
CA ALA A 16 2.03 14.93 17.86
C ALA A 16 0.63 15.54 18.03
N SER A 17 0.25 15.85 19.27
CA SER A 17 -1.04 16.46 19.62
C SER A 17 -1.16 17.88 19.08
N GLU A 18 -0.15 18.73 19.30
CA GLU A 18 -0.15 20.11 18.78
C GLU A 18 -0.15 20.17 17.25
N ARG A 19 0.57 19.24 16.60
CA ARG A 19 0.55 19.14 15.13
C ARG A 19 -0.83 18.75 14.61
N LEU A 20 -1.52 17.84 15.30
CA LEU A 20 -2.88 17.45 14.96
C LEU A 20 -3.84 18.62 15.16
N GLN A 21 -3.71 19.36 16.25
CA GLN A 21 -4.55 20.51 16.57
C GLN A 21 -4.37 21.64 15.54
N LYS A 22 -3.14 22.01 15.20
CA LYS A 22 -2.87 22.99 14.13
C LYS A 22 -3.37 22.54 12.76
N ARG A 23 -3.35 21.23 12.47
CA ARG A 23 -3.95 20.69 11.25
C ARG A 23 -5.48 20.84 11.32
N ALA A 24 -6.09 20.47 12.44
CA ALA A 24 -7.52 20.60 12.64
C ALA A 24 -7.99 22.06 12.43
N GLU A 25 -7.28 23.03 13.01
CA GLU A 25 -7.51 24.46 12.80
C GLU A 25 -7.37 24.89 11.33
N ARG A 26 -6.29 24.49 10.64
CA ARG A 26 -6.05 24.83 9.23
C ARG A 26 -7.14 24.31 8.29
N PHE A 27 -7.74 23.18 8.62
CA PHE A 27 -8.75 22.53 7.79
C PHE A 27 -10.18 22.73 8.33
N ASN A 28 -10.37 23.55 9.37
CA ASN A 28 -11.64 23.72 10.07
C ASN A 28 -12.28 22.37 10.47
N LEU A 29 -11.44 21.41 10.83
CA LEU A 29 -11.84 20.10 11.34
C LEU A 29 -11.86 20.13 12.87
N PRO A 30 -12.79 19.43 13.55
CA PRO A 30 -12.71 19.20 14.97
C PRO A 30 -11.48 18.32 15.21
N ALA A 31 -10.73 18.64 16.27
CA ALA A 31 -9.58 17.85 16.68
C ALA A 31 -9.96 16.44 17.21
N SER A 32 -11.26 16.16 17.36
CA SER A 32 -11.79 14.86 17.74
C SER A 32 -11.75 13.86 16.57
N SER A 33 -11.27 12.65 16.88
CA SER A 33 -11.10 11.53 15.94
C SER A 33 -12.40 10.96 15.37
N GLU A 34 -13.56 11.52 15.71
CA GLU A 34 -14.87 10.99 15.30
C GLU A 34 -15.26 11.29 13.84
N ARG A 35 -14.53 12.16 13.14
CA ARG A 35 -14.78 12.43 11.71
C ARG A 35 -14.07 11.48 10.74
N LEU A 36 -13.40 10.44 11.23
CA LEU A 36 -12.90 9.36 10.37
C LEU A 36 -14.05 8.51 9.76
N THR A 37 -15.27 8.62 10.29
CA THR A 37 -16.42 7.82 9.87
C THR A 37 -17.24 8.48 8.74
N SER A 38 -17.23 9.80 8.63
CA SER A 38 -17.92 10.52 7.55
C SER A 38 -16.99 10.72 6.37
N VAL A 39 -16.48 9.63 5.80
CA VAL A 39 -15.77 9.71 4.51
C VAL A 39 -16.79 10.18 3.47
N ASN A 40 -16.63 11.41 2.99
CA ASN A 40 -17.55 12.00 2.02
C ASN A 40 -17.49 11.19 0.71
N VAL A 41 -18.65 10.61 0.33
CA VAL A 41 -18.80 9.72 -0.84
C VAL A 41 -18.38 10.42 -2.13
N ASP A 42 -18.64 11.72 -2.27
CA ASP A 42 -18.24 12.48 -3.46
C ASP A 42 -16.72 12.62 -3.56
N GLN A 43 -16.04 12.76 -2.43
CA GLN A 43 -14.58 12.84 -2.40
C GLN A 43 -13.93 11.49 -2.70
N LEU A 44 -14.55 10.40 -2.28
CA LEU A 44 -14.16 9.04 -2.67
C LEU A 44 -14.34 8.83 -4.18
N LYS A 45 -15.48 9.26 -4.73
CA LYS A 45 -15.78 9.13 -6.16
C LYS A 45 -14.81 9.93 -7.03
N LYS A 46 -14.56 11.20 -6.70
CA LYS A 46 -13.55 12.03 -7.39
C LYS A 46 -12.15 11.43 -7.33
N ARG A 47 -11.80 10.78 -6.21
CA ARG A 47 -10.53 10.09 -6.08
C ARG A 47 -10.48 8.85 -6.98
N ALA A 48 -11.54 8.05 -7.01
CA ALA A 48 -11.63 6.89 -7.89
C ALA A 48 -11.55 7.29 -9.38
N GLU A 49 -12.21 8.39 -9.78
CA GLU A 49 -12.13 8.93 -11.14
C GLU A 49 -10.70 9.39 -11.49
N ARG A 50 -10.00 10.04 -10.55
CA ARG A 50 -8.63 10.52 -10.78
C ARG A 50 -7.60 9.39 -10.88
N PHE A 51 -7.73 8.35 -10.06
CA PHE A 51 -6.75 7.27 -9.98
C PHE A 51 -7.15 6.01 -10.77
N GLY A 52 -8.39 5.94 -11.25
CA GLY A 52 -8.96 4.77 -11.94
C GLY A 52 -9.19 3.56 -11.04
N VAL A 53 -9.01 3.70 -9.72
CA VAL A 53 -9.13 2.62 -8.73
C VAL A 53 -9.80 3.16 -7.47
N ASN A 54 -10.58 2.32 -6.81
CA ASN A 54 -11.14 2.67 -5.51
C ASN A 54 -10.01 2.77 -4.48
N VAL A 55 -9.92 3.89 -3.76
CA VAL A 55 -8.82 4.16 -2.81
C VAL A 55 -9.29 4.04 -1.36
N SER A 56 -10.53 3.60 -1.14
CA SER A 56 -10.98 3.23 0.20
C SER A 56 -10.48 1.83 0.52
N SER A 57 -9.84 1.67 1.68
CA SER A 57 -9.32 0.37 2.13
C SER A 57 -10.42 -0.70 2.21
N ILE A 58 -11.67 -0.30 2.46
CA ILE A 58 -12.81 -1.23 2.52
C ILE A 58 -13.15 -1.76 1.13
N SER A 59 -13.23 -0.90 0.11
CA SER A 59 -13.52 -1.36 -1.24
C SER A 59 -12.34 -2.05 -1.92
N GLN A 60 -11.10 -1.65 -1.61
CA GLN A 60 -9.89 -2.33 -2.10
C GLN A 60 -9.85 -3.79 -1.66
N LYS A 61 -10.23 -4.08 -0.41
CA LYS A 61 -10.29 -5.47 0.10
C LYS A 61 -11.24 -6.34 -0.72
N ILE A 62 -12.41 -5.82 -1.11
CA ILE A 62 -13.39 -6.54 -1.91
C ILE A 62 -12.84 -6.83 -3.33
N GLU A 63 -12.23 -5.84 -3.97
CA GLU A 63 -11.63 -6.00 -5.31
C GLU A 63 -10.42 -6.95 -5.31
N GLU A 64 -9.60 -6.91 -4.25
CA GLU A 64 -8.46 -7.80 -4.06
C GLU A 64 -8.89 -9.25 -3.82
N ASP A 65 -9.96 -9.47 -3.06
CA ASP A 65 -10.51 -10.82 -2.82
C ASP A 65 -11.02 -11.47 -4.11
N GLU A 66 -11.72 -10.73 -4.98
CA GLU A 66 -12.11 -11.26 -6.30
C GLU A 66 -10.90 -11.60 -7.18
N LYS A 67 -9.88 -10.74 -7.18
CA LYS A 67 -8.66 -10.97 -7.94
C LYS A 67 -7.88 -12.15 -7.39
N LEU A 68 -7.86 -12.33 -6.07
CA LEU A 68 -7.26 -13.46 -5.38
C LEU A 68 -8.02 -14.75 -5.69
N MET A 69 -9.35 -14.71 -5.77
CA MET A 69 -10.18 -15.85 -6.20
C MET A 69 -9.89 -16.22 -7.65
N LYS A 70 -9.90 -15.26 -8.57
CA LYS A 70 -9.51 -15.49 -9.98
C LYS A 70 -8.09 -16.03 -10.09
N ARG A 71 -7.16 -15.61 -9.22
CA ARG A 71 -5.79 -16.14 -9.17
C ARG A 71 -5.77 -17.57 -8.64
N LYS A 72 -6.52 -17.89 -7.59
CA LYS A 72 -6.66 -19.24 -7.05
C LYS A 72 -7.29 -20.19 -8.08
N GLU A 73 -8.26 -19.72 -8.85
CA GLU A 73 -8.84 -20.50 -9.96
C GLU A 73 -7.84 -20.72 -11.09
N ARG A 74 -7.06 -19.68 -11.45
CA ARG A 74 -6.06 -19.77 -12.53
C ARG A 74 -4.83 -20.59 -12.18
N PHE A 75 -4.40 -20.55 -10.92
CA PHE A 75 -3.11 -21.10 -10.49
C PHE A 75 -3.23 -22.20 -9.43
N GLY A 76 -4.43 -22.52 -8.98
CA GLY A 76 -4.67 -23.42 -7.85
C GLY A 76 -4.24 -22.81 -6.50
N ILE A 77 -4.75 -23.39 -5.43
CA ILE A 77 -4.33 -23.06 -4.05
C ILE A 77 -3.02 -23.81 -3.80
N LEU A 78 -1.89 -23.20 -4.16
CA LEU A 78 -0.57 -23.73 -3.82
C LEU A 78 0.08 -22.91 -2.71
N THR A 79 -0.54 -22.94 -1.53
CA THR A 79 0.12 -22.52 -0.28
C THR A 79 -0.27 -23.48 0.83
N SER A 80 0.43 -24.62 0.86
CA SER A 80 0.91 -25.31 2.06
C SER A 80 0.99 -26.81 1.81
N ALA A 81 2.18 -27.35 2.03
CA ALA A 81 2.54 -28.77 2.06
C ALA A 81 2.62 -29.50 0.70
N GLY A 82 3.86 -29.64 0.23
CA GLY A 82 4.43 -30.93 -0.16
C GLY A 82 3.80 -31.69 -1.33
N SER A 83 4.61 -31.92 -2.36
CA SER A 83 4.44 -33.01 -3.34
C SER A 83 3.37 -32.81 -4.43
N VAL A 84 3.65 -31.96 -5.41
CA VAL A 84 3.41 -32.30 -6.83
C VAL A 84 4.53 -31.67 -7.65
N GLY A 85 5.27 -32.50 -8.39
CA GLY A 85 6.18 -32.00 -9.44
C GLY A 85 7.59 -32.56 -9.42
N GLY A 86 7.86 -33.71 -8.79
CA GLY A 86 9.12 -34.44 -9.01
C GLY A 86 9.37 -34.77 -10.49
N GLU A 87 8.32 -34.89 -11.30
CA GLU A 87 8.41 -35.15 -12.75
C GLU A 87 8.46 -33.87 -13.62
N ASP A 88 8.06 -32.71 -13.10
CA ASP A 88 7.94 -31.47 -13.88
C ASP A 88 9.26 -30.67 -13.97
N VAL A 89 10.21 -30.95 -13.07
CA VAL A 89 11.52 -30.31 -13.07
C VAL A 89 12.35 -30.73 -14.29
N GLU A 90 12.36 -32.02 -14.63
CA GLU A 90 13.15 -32.54 -15.76
C GLU A 90 12.56 -32.09 -17.11
N ALA A 91 11.23 -32.07 -17.25
CA ALA A 91 10.57 -31.52 -18.43
C ALA A 91 10.85 -30.02 -18.63
N LYS A 92 10.92 -29.25 -17.54
CA LYS A 92 11.29 -27.83 -17.56
C LYS A 92 12.77 -27.63 -17.89
N LYS A 93 13.67 -28.45 -17.34
CA LYS A 93 15.09 -28.43 -17.69
C LYS A 93 15.31 -28.75 -19.17
N MET A 94 14.60 -29.73 -19.72
CA MET A 94 14.66 -30.05 -21.15
C MET A 94 14.16 -28.90 -22.02
N LYS A 95 12.97 -28.34 -21.75
CA LYS A 95 12.46 -27.16 -22.49
C LYS A 95 13.37 -25.94 -22.37
N ARG A 96 14.05 -25.77 -21.24
CA ARG A 96 15.03 -24.68 -21.07
C ARG A 96 16.31 -24.94 -21.84
N ALA A 97 16.83 -26.17 -21.80
CA ALA A 97 18.01 -26.58 -22.55
C ALA A 97 17.77 -26.51 -24.06
N GLU A 98 16.56 -26.80 -24.54
CA GLU A 98 16.18 -26.59 -25.95
C GLU A 98 16.15 -25.10 -26.33
N ARG A 99 15.63 -24.25 -25.44
CA ARG A 99 15.50 -22.81 -25.71
C ARG A 99 16.82 -22.06 -25.63
N PHE A 100 17.71 -22.46 -24.73
CA PHE A 100 18.92 -21.70 -24.42
C PHE A 100 20.20 -22.45 -24.77
N GLY A 101 20.09 -23.68 -25.27
CA GLY A 101 21.22 -24.60 -25.36
C GLY A 101 21.69 -25.04 -23.96
N LYS A 102 22.38 -26.17 -23.89
CA LYS A 102 23.23 -26.46 -22.73
C LYS A 102 24.47 -25.57 -22.87
N VAL A 103 24.48 -24.43 -22.18
CA VAL A 103 25.70 -23.70 -21.84
C VAL A 103 26.34 -24.38 -20.64
#